data_AF-A0AAV5XNH9-F1
#
_entry.id   AF-A0AAV5XNH9-F1
#
_cell.length_a   1.000
_cell.length_b   1.000
_cell.length_c   1.000
_cell.angle_alpha   90.00
_cell.angle_beta   90.00
_cell.angle_gamma   90.00
#
_symmetry.space_group_name_H-M   'P 1'
#
loop_
_entity.id
_entity.type
_entity.pdbx_description
1 polymer ?
#
loop_
_entity_poly.entity_id
_entity_poly.type
_entity_poly.pdbx_seq_one_letter_code
_entity_poly.pdbx_strand_id
1 'polypeptide(L)'
;MRPRWLVALSLIAALTALTALAHASPPDPTWIAGVYDGADLDDAVVAAATLEAAGSGPAPVLMRSLPLSDFVPGEAVSAGPPRSVHLSHDRAPPAS
;
A
#
# COMPACT_ATOMS: atom_id res chain seq x y z
N MET A 1 40.89 4.40 12.66
CA MET A 1 39.66 5.15 12.32
C MET A 1 39.28 5.01 10.82
N ARG A 2 39.29 3.80 10.22
CA ARG A 2 39.46 3.69 8.75
C ARG A 2 38.39 2.92 7.90
N PRO A 3 37.42 2.15 8.42
CA PRO A 3 36.39 1.54 7.55
C PRO A 3 35.04 2.29 7.51
N ARG A 4 34.66 2.94 8.61
CA ARG A 4 33.34 3.60 8.76
C ARG A 4 33.11 4.76 7.79
N TRP A 5 34.15 5.55 7.53
CA TRP A 5 34.06 6.68 6.59
C TRP A 5 33.93 6.20 5.14
N LEU A 6 34.60 5.10 4.77
CA LEU A 6 34.44 4.47 3.45
C LEU A 6 33.02 3.96 3.27
N VAL A 7 32.47 3.25 4.27
CA VAL A 7 31.08 2.79 4.23
C VAL A 7 30.11 3.95 4.09
N ALA A 8 30.30 5.03 4.86
CA ALA A 8 29.46 6.22 4.76
C ALA A 8 29.54 6.88 3.37
N LEU A 9 30.75 7.04 2.81
CA LEU A 9 30.92 7.57 1.46
C LEU A 9 30.33 6.67 0.38
N SER A 10 30.52 5.36 0.48
CA SER A 10 29.91 4.39 -0.43
C SER A 10 28.39 4.44 -0.36
N LEU A 11 27.80 4.57 0.84
CA LEU A 11 26.36 4.70 1.01
C LEU A 11 25.84 5.99 0.40
N ILE A 12 26.50 7.13 0.66
CA ILE A 12 26.12 8.42 0.06
C ILE A 12 26.20 8.34 -1.47
N ALA A 13 27.29 7.81 -2.01
CA ALA A 13 27.47 7.66 -3.45
C ALA A 13 26.43 6.71 -4.08
N ALA A 14 26.09 5.62 -3.39
CA ALA A 14 25.06 4.69 -3.84
C ALA A 14 23.68 5.37 -3.85
N LEU A 15 23.30 6.06 -2.77
CA LEU A 15 22.01 6.75 -2.69
C LEU A 15 21.87 7.83 -3.77
N THR A 16 22.88 8.66 -3.97
CA THR A 16 22.84 9.70 -5.01
C THR A 16 22.81 9.11 -6.43
N ALA A 17 23.62 8.08 -6.69
CA ALA A 17 23.61 7.40 -7.99
C ALA A 17 22.27 6.71 -8.25
N LEU A 18 21.68 6.03 -7.26
CA LEU A 18 20.38 5.37 -7.39
C LEU A 18 19.27 6.36 -7.69
N THR A 19 19.24 7.52 -7.02
CA THR A 19 18.26 8.59 -7.32
C THR A 19 18.41 9.11 -8.74
N ALA A 20 19.63 9.39 -9.20
CA ALA A 20 19.86 9.85 -10.57
C ALA A 20 19.45 8.80 -11.60
N LEU A 21 19.74 7.52 -11.33
CA LEU A 21 19.37 6.42 -12.21
C LEU A 21 17.85 6.19 -12.26
N ALA A 22 17.16 6.36 -11.13
CA ALA A 22 15.70 6.29 -11.05
C ALA A 22 15.01 7.41 -11.84
N HIS A 23 15.59 8.62 -11.87
CA HIS A 23 15.07 9.71 -12.71
C HIS A 23 15.44 9.56 -14.19
N ALA A 24 16.45 8.76 -14.53
CA ALA A 24 16.84 8.50 -15.91
C ALA A 24 16.01 7.38 -16.57
N SER A 25 15.32 6.54 -15.79
CA SER A 25 14.40 5.56 -16.36
C SER A 25 13.16 6.25 -16.92
N PRO A 26 12.69 5.87 -18.13
CA PRO A 26 11.41 6.35 -18.64
C PRO A 26 10.27 6.08 -17.64
N PRO A 27 9.22 6.91 -17.64
CA PRO A 27 7.95 6.61 -16.98
C PRO A 27 7.50 5.16 -17.21
N ASP A 28 6.97 4.49 -16.18
CA ASP A 28 6.45 3.12 -16.31
C ASP A 28 5.29 3.13 -17.33
N PRO A 29 5.46 2.50 -18.52
CA PRO A 29 4.43 2.52 -19.57
C PRO A 29 3.21 1.67 -19.21
N THR A 30 3.29 0.86 -18.15
CA THR A 30 2.20 0.01 -17.66
C THR A 30 1.50 0.58 -16.42
N TRP A 31 1.84 1.82 -16.03
CA TRP A 31 1.22 2.47 -14.88
C TRP A 31 -0.25 2.84 -15.16
N ILE A 32 -1.12 2.55 -14.20
CA ILE A 32 -2.57 2.76 -14.28
C ILE A 32 -3.00 3.59 -13.05
N ALA A 33 -3.61 4.75 -13.29
CA ALA A 33 -4.18 5.61 -12.26
C ALA A 33 -5.31 4.90 -11.52
N GLY A 34 -5.43 5.13 -10.21
CA GLY A 34 -6.40 4.44 -9.36
C GLY A 34 -6.03 3.00 -8.98
N VAL A 35 -4.95 2.44 -9.53
CA VAL A 35 -4.50 1.06 -9.22
C VAL A 35 -3.17 1.09 -8.47
N TYR A 36 -2.21 1.89 -8.93
CA TYR A 36 -0.86 1.91 -8.35
C TYR A 36 -0.56 3.17 -7.53
N ASP A 37 -1.50 4.10 -7.41
CA ASP A 37 -1.39 5.32 -6.59
C ASP A 37 -1.99 5.16 -5.18
N GLY A 38 -2.39 3.95 -4.79
CA GLY A 38 -3.06 3.68 -3.52
C GLY A 38 -4.50 4.17 -3.48
N ALA A 39 -5.13 4.40 -4.65
CA ALA A 39 -6.54 4.75 -4.75
C ALA A 39 -7.42 3.59 -5.27
N ASP A 40 -7.04 2.34 -4.97
CA ASP A 40 -7.74 1.11 -5.38
C ASP A 40 -8.74 0.58 -4.33
N LEU A 41 -8.96 1.31 -3.23
CA LEU A 41 -9.89 1.03 -2.14
C LEU A 41 -9.53 -0.19 -1.27
N ASP A 42 -8.26 -0.62 -1.26
CA ASP A 42 -7.78 -1.62 -0.32
C ASP A 42 -8.03 -1.21 1.15
N ASP A 43 -7.87 0.08 1.46
CA ASP A 43 -8.13 0.71 2.76
C ASP A 43 -9.59 0.55 3.21
N ALA A 44 -10.53 0.70 2.29
CA ALA A 44 -11.96 0.52 2.55
C ALA A 44 -12.29 -0.96 2.84
N VAL A 45 -11.64 -1.90 2.16
CA VAL A 45 -11.79 -3.34 2.42
C VAL A 45 -11.23 -3.69 3.80
N VAL A 46 -10.06 -3.16 4.16
CA VAL A 46 -9.50 -3.32 5.51
C VAL A 46 -10.43 -2.71 6.56
N ALA A 47 -10.97 -1.51 6.31
CA ALA A 47 -11.94 -0.87 7.21
C ALA A 47 -13.22 -1.71 7.39
N ALA A 48 -13.77 -2.27 6.30
CA ALA A 48 -14.94 -3.15 6.37
C ALA A 48 -14.62 -4.45 7.12
N ALA A 49 -13.50 -5.10 6.82
CA ALA A 49 -13.09 -6.33 7.49
C ALA A 49 -12.80 -6.13 8.99
N THR A 50 -12.19 -5.00 9.36
CA THR A 50 -11.95 -4.63 10.76
C THR A 50 -13.25 -4.28 11.48
N LEU A 51 -14.21 -3.66 10.81
CA LEU A 51 -15.54 -3.38 11.34
C LEU A 51 -16.34 -4.66 11.61
N GLU A 52 -16.37 -5.58 10.65
CA GLU A 52 -16.98 -6.90 10.80
C GLU A 52 -16.32 -7.69 11.94
N ALA A 53 -14.99 -7.69 12.00
CA ALA A 53 -14.26 -8.31 13.11
C ALA A 53 -14.54 -7.64 14.47
N ALA A 54 -14.89 -6.36 14.48
CA ALA A 54 -15.29 -5.61 15.68
C ALA A 54 -16.77 -5.79 16.06
N GLY A 55 -17.55 -6.56 15.28
CA GLY A 55 -19.00 -6.81 15.39
C GLY A 55 -19.53 -7.46 16.67
N SER A 56 -18.86 -7.29 17.81
CA SER A 56 -19.49 -7.41 19.14
C SER A 56 -19.99 -6.06 19.70
N GLY A 57 -19.97 -4.96 18.93
CA GLY A 57 -20.45 -3.63 19.35
C GLY A 57 -20.95 -2.75 18.17
N PRO A 58 -21.64 -1.62 18.45
CA PRO A 58 -22.34 -0.85 17.42
C PRO A 58 -21.38 -0.25 16.39
N ALA A 59 -21.63 -0.56 15.12
CA ALA A 59 -20.80 -0.20 13.98
C ALA A 59 -20.63 1.32 13.78
N PRO A 60 -19.41 1.88 13.64
CA PRO A 60 -19.21 3.22 13.11
C PRO A 60 -19.68 3.30 11.66
N VAL A 61 -20.65 4.20 11.43
CA VAL A 61 -21.20 4.52 10.12
C VAL A 61 -20.13 5.20 9.25
N LEU A 62 -19.54 4.46 8.30
CA LEU A 62 -18.72 5.07 7.25
C LEU A 62 -19.65 5.50 6.11
N MET A 63 -20.01 6.79 6.09
CA MET A 63 -20.91 7.37 5.09
C MET A 63 -20.15 7.58 3.77
N ARG A 64 -19.97 6.50 3.00
CA ARG A 64 -19.56 6.54 1.57
C ARG A 64 -20.51 5.63 0.82
N SER A 65 -21.41 6.22 0.04
CA SER A 65 -22.40 5.50 -0.77
C SER A 65 -21.71 4.74 -1.90
N LEU A 66 -21.32 3.49 -1.62
CA LEU A 66 -20.94 2.52 -2.64
C LEU A 66 -22.15 1.63 -2.95
N PRO A 67 -22.44 1.33 -4.23
CA PRO A 67 -23.54 0.44 -4.59
C PRO A 67 -23.26 -0.96 -4.05
N LEU A 68 -24.13 -1.40 -3.14
CA LEU A 68 -24.09 -2.69 -2.45
C LEU A 68 -24.47 -3.80 -3.44
N SER A 69 -23.52 -4.66 -3.83
CA SER A 69 -23.81 -5.90 -4.55
C SER A 69 -23.71 -7.09 -3.60
N ASP A 70 -24.84 -7.79 -3.45
CA ASP A 70 -25.06 -9.17 -3.01
C ASP A 70 -24.26 -9.69 -1.80
N PHE A 71 -24.90 -9.62 -0.64
CA PHE A 71 -24.49 -10.29 0.59
C PHE A 71 -24.70 -11.82 0.45
N VAL A 72 -23.61 -12.59 0.42
CA VAL A 72 -23.63 -14.04 0.62
C VAL A 72 -23.29 -14.32 2.09
N PRO A 73 -24.12 -15.03 2.87
CA PRO A 73 -23.81 -15.35 4.26
C PRO A 73 -22.57 -16.27 4.32
N GLY A 74 -21.44 -15.71 4.75
CA GLY A 74 -20.18 -16.42 4.93
C GLY A 74 -20.01 -16.97 6.34
N GLU A 75 -19.66 -18.25 6.44
CA GLU A 75 -19.37 -19.00 7.67
C GLU A 75 -18.31 -18.29 8.54
N ALA A 76 -18.47 -18.37 9.86
CA ALA A 76 -17.63 -17.66 10.84
C ALA A 76 -16.17 -18.16 10.81
N VAL A 77 -15.31 -17.46 10.06
CA VAL A 77 -13.87 -17.70 10.08
C VAL A 77 -13.27 -17.01 11.31
N SER A 78 -12.59 -17.80 12.15
CA SER A 78 -11.87 -17.32 13.33
C SER A 78 -10.85 -16.25 12.94
N ALA A 79 -10.99 -15.05 13.49
CA ALA A 79 -10.11 -13.91 13.22
C ALA A 79 -8.68 -14.22 13.72
N GLY A 80 -7.80 -14.61 12.80
CA GLY A 80 -6.36 -14.63 13.05
C GLY A 80 -5.81 -13.22 13.30
N PRO A 81 -4.59 -13.10 13.83
CA PRO A 81 -3.97 -11.80 14.08
C PRO A 81 -3.91 -10.96 12.80
N PRO A 82 -4.00 -9.62 12.89
CA PRO A 82 -3.99 -8.75 11.73
C PRO A 82 -2.71 -8.98 10.94
N ARG A 83 -2.84 -9.63 9.79
CA ARG A 83 -1.73 -9.85 8.87
C ARG A 83 -1.52 -8.52 8.16
N SER A 84 -0.37 -7.89 8.40
CA SER A 84 0.04 -6.72 7.60
C SER A 84 0.22 -7.20 6.16
N VAL A 85 -0.76 -6.95 5.30
CA VAL A 85 -0.60 -7.13 3.86
C VAL A 85 0.24 -5.96 3.40
N HIS A 86 1.55 -6.18 3.25
CA HIS A 86 2.43 -5.19 2.66
C HIS A 86 2.19 -5.19 1.15
N LEU A 87 1.26 -4.36 0.70
CA LEU A 87 1.03 -4.13 -0.72
C LEU A 87 2.21 -3.30 -1.24
N SER A 88 3.01 -3.89 -2.12
CA SER A 88 4.13 -3.21 -2.76
C SER A 88 3.60 -2.11 -3.67
N HIS A 89 3.64 -0.87 -3.20
CA HIS A 89 3.21 0.34 -3.93
C HIS A 89 4.37 0.93 -4.77
N ASP A 90 5.30 0.10 -5.24
CA ASP A 90 6.61 0.53 -5.73
C ASP A 90 6.60 1.11 -7.16
N ARG A 91 5.42 1.31 -7.78
CA ARG A 91 5.33 1.87 -9.15
C ARG A 91 5.09 3.37 -9.11
N ALA A 92 6.14 4.12 -9.46
CA ALA A 92 6.05 5.56 -9.59
C ALA A 92 5.12 5.96 -10.77
N PRO A 93 4.31 7.02 -10.60
CA PRO A 93 3.50 7.58 -11.68
C PRO A 93 4.38 8.16 -12.79
N PRO A 94 3.83 8.33 -14.01
CA PRO A 94 4.55 8.99 -15.08
C PRO A 94 4.90 10.43 -14.71
N ALA A 95 6.09 10.89 -15.13
CA ALA A 95 6.51 12.28 -14.95
C ALA A 95 5.70 13.20 -15.88
N SER A 96 5.03 14.21 -15.29
CA SER A 96 4.24 15.23 -15.98
C SER A 96 5.09 16.28 -16.69
#